data_AF-A0A258H445-F1
#
_entry.id   AF-A0A258H445-F1
#
_cell.length_a   1.000
_cell.length_b   1.000
_cell.length_c   1.000
_cell.angle_alpha   90.00
_cell.angle_beta   90.00
_cell.angle_gamma   90.00
#
_symmetry.space_group_name_H-M   'P 1'
#
loop_
_entity.id
_entity.type
_entity.pdbx_description
1 polymer ?
#
loop_
_entity_poly.entity_id
_entity_poly.type
_entity_poly.pdbx_seq_one_letter_code
_entity_poly.pdbx_strand_id
1 'polypeptide(L)'
;MRGTVLQYDDNSGSGFVSGDDGIRYTFRRSDLQQLRPISAGMKVDFVPKDGTASEIYIIDASGAIASGNPAPQGGGYAPGFQGGYAVAAPAGASAYSGEDLGLWDYFKKAMAKSFNGEGRARRKEYWSFVLFTSLIFFVLGILMFTIAGGAIAAALNEAAYGYSYGYGGAGLGALIGALGIWWIVFLVVSLIFLPAGITVSIRRLHDLGMSGWLYLVVLLPYIGSLFLFVCALIPSQNQVNKYGPIPKPAPPVYGG
;
A
#
# COMPACT_ATOMS: atom_id res chain seq x y z
N MET A 1 -8.38 -25.75 -14.20
CA MET A 1 -8.04 -24.32 -14.19
C MET A 1 -9.20 -23.59 -13.53
N ARG A 2 -8.93 -22.74 -12.54
CA ARG A 2 -10.01 -22.06 -11.82
C ARG A 2 -10.42 -20.76 -12.52
N GLY A 3 -11.68 -20.39 -12.33
CA GLY A 3 -12.21 -19.15 -12.86
C GLY A 3 -13.54 -18.74 -12.22
N THR A 4 -14.08 -17.64 -12.71
CA THR A 4 -15.35 -17.07 -12.25
C THR A 4 -16.28 -16.88 -13.43
N VAL A 5 -17.52 -17.30 -13.29
CA VAL A 5 -18.55 -17.05 -14.30
C VAL A 5 -18.82 -15.55 -14.37
N LEU A 6 -18.61 -14.94 -15.52
CA LEU A 6 -18.91 -13.52 -15.73
C LEU A 6 -20.38 -13.31 -16.05
N GLN A 7 -20.91 -14.18 -16.91
CA GLN A 7 -22.28 -14.11 -17.38
C GLN A 7 -22.68 -15.47 -17.93
N TYR A 8 -23.95 -15.80 -17.75
CA TYR A 8 -24.58 -16.95 -18.38
C TYR A 8 -26.01 -16.56 -18.75
N ASP A 9 -26.43 -16.86 -19.97
CA ASP A 9 -27.77 -16.59 -20.48
C ASP A 9 -28.49 -17.92 -20.74
N ASP A 10 -29.57 -18.16 -20.00
CA ASP A 10 -30.39 -19.37 -20.11
C ASP A 10 -31.07 -19.49 -21.49
N ASN A 11 -31.32 -18.38 -22.19
CA ASN A 11 -32.00 -18.41 -23.49
C ASN A 11 -31.06 -18.85 -24.62
N SER A 12 -29.81 -18.37 -24.62
CA SER A 12 -28.80 -18.77 -25.59
C SER A 12 -28.00 -20.01 -25.18
N GLY A 13 -28.10 -20.43 -23.91
CA GLY A 13 -27.34 -21.55 -23.35
C GLY A 13 -25.83 -21.31 -23.37
N SER A 14 -25.42 -20.05 -23.39
CA SER A 14 -24.03 -19.63 -23.55
C SER A 14 -23.58 -18.71 -22.42
N GLY A 15 -22.29 -18.75 -22.11
CA GLY A 15 -21.71 -17.94 -21.05
C GLY A 15 -20.22 -17.68 -21.23
N PHE A 16 -19.70 -16.85 -20.32
CA PHE A 16 -18.29 -16.48 -20.24
C PHE A 16 -17.74 -16.80 -18.86
N VAL A 17 -16.56 -17.41 -18.83
CA VAL A 17 -15.75 -17.59 -17.61
C VAL A 17 -14.50 -16.74 -17.75
N SER A 18 -14.17 -15.99 -16.71
CA SER A 18 -12.84 -15.42 -16.55
C SER A 18 -11.97 -16.47 -15.88
N GLY A 19 -10.96 -16.98 -16.58
CA GLY A 19 -9.93 -17.79 -15.96
C GLY A 19 -9.11 -16.96 -14.98
N ASP A 20 -8.50 -17.63 -14.00
CA ASP A 20 -7.57 -17.01 -13.05
C ASP A 20 -6.25 -16.56 -13.72
N ASP A 21 -6.02 -16.93 -14.99
CA ASP A 21 -4.99 -16.37 -15.87
C ASP A 21 -5.37 -15.02 -16.50
N GLY A 22 -6.61 -14.56 -16.29
CA GLY A 22 -7.15 -13.34 -16.87
C GLY A 22 -7.67 -13.49 -18.30
N ILE A 23 -7.63 -14.68 -18.89
CA ILE A 23 -8.20 -14.95 -20.21
C ILE A 23 -9.69 -15.24 -20.05
N ARG A 24 -10.49 -14.73 -21.00
CA ARG A 24 -11.92 -15.02 -21.07
C ARG A 24 -12.14 -16.23 -21.96
N TYR A 25 -12.84 -17.20 -21.40
CA TYR A 25 -13.23 -18.42 -22.07
C TYR A 25 -14.74 -18.40 -22.29
N THR A 26 -15.16 -18.75 -23.50
CA THR A 26 -16.59 -18.99 -23.78
C THR A 26 -16.96 -20.41 -23.36
N PHE A 27 -18.20 -20.63 -22.93
CA PHE A 27 -18.71 -21.96 -22.67
C PHE A 27 -20.18 -22.07 -23.02
N ARG A 28 -20.66 -23.29 -23.20
CA ARG A 28 -22.06 -23.64 -23.43
C ARG A 28 -22.60 -24.47 -22.28
N ARG A 29 -23.93 -24.58 -22.19
CA ARG A 29 -24.59 -25.46 -21.22
C ARG A 29 -24.06 -26.90 -21.27
N SER A 30 -23.70 -27.40 -22.45
CA SER A 30 -23.13 -28.75 -22.66
C SER A 30 -21.77 -28.97 -21.99
N ASP A 31 -21.03 -27.90 -21.69
CA ASP A 31 -19.69 -27.99 -21.10
C ASP A 31 -19.75 -28.13 -19.57
N LEU A 32 -20.92 -27.88 -18.97
CA LEU A 32 -21.18 -28.03 -17.54
C LEU A 32 -21.41 -29.49 -17.19
N GLN A 33 -20.59 -30.02 -16.28
CA GLN A 33 -20.68 -31.41 -15.83
C GLN A 33 -21.76 -31.62 -14.76
N GLN A 34 -22.33 -30.53 -14.25
CA GLN A 34 -23.32 -30.56 -13.18
C GLN A 34 -24.65 -29.97 -13.65
N LEU A 35 -25.75 -30.66 -13.36
CA LEU A 35 -27.13 -30.19 -13.60
C LEU A 35 -27.59 -29.11 -12.61
N ARG A 36 -26.67 -28.27 -12.15
CA ARG A 36 -26.98 -27.14 -11.27
C ARG A 36 -27.18 -25.86 -12.08
N PRO A 37 -28.03 -24.93 -11.59
CA PRO A 37 -28.09 -23.58 -12.14
C PRO A 37 -26.72 -22.91 -12.01
N ILE A 38 -26.32 -22.15 -13.03
CA ILE A 38 -25.08 -21.38 -13.03
C ILE A 38 -25.43 -19.90 -13.15
N SER A 39 -24.73 -19.05 -12.40
CA SER A 39 -24.99 -17.61 -12.39
C SER A 39 -23.68 -16.85 -12.37
N ALA A 40 -23.73 -15.59 -12.81
CA ALA A 40 -22.60 -14.69 -12.70
C ALA A 40 -22.07 -14.62 -11.26
N GLY A 41 -20.76 -14.67 -11.10
CA GLY A 41 -20.07 -14.67 -9.81
C GLY A 41 -19.72 -16.05 -9.25
N MET A 42 -20.30 -17.14 -9.77
CA MET A 42 -19.95 -18.49 -9.30
C MET A 42 -18.51 -18.86 -9.64
N LYS A 43 -17.80 -19.46 -8.68
CA LYS A 43 -16.49 -20.06 -8.90
C LYS A 43 -16.63 -21.43 -9.56
N VAL A 44 -15.78 -21.66 -10.56
CA VAL A 44 -15.72 -22.90 -11.32
C VAL A 44 -14.28 -23.39 -11.49
N ASP A 45 -14.11 -24.70 -11.61
CA ASP A 45 -12.91 -25.33 -12.17
C ASP A 45 -13.25 -25.86 -13.56
N PHE A 46 -12.38 -25.63 -14.54
CA PHE A 46 -12.60 -25.96 -15.94
C PHE A 46 -11.30 -26.28 -16.68
N VAL A 47 -11.41 -26.92 -17.84
CA VAL A 47 -10.28 -27.20 -18.74
C VAL A 47 -10.32 -26.21 -19.91
N PRO A 48 -9.32 -25.32 -20.05
CA PRO A 48 -9.25 -24.40 -21.18
C PRO A 48 -8.84 -25.16 -22.45
N LYS A 49 -9.58 -24.95 -23.55
CA LYS A 49 -9.27 -25.50 -24.87
C LYS A 49 -9.64 -24.49 -25.95
N ASP A 50 -8.65 -24.01 -26.71
CA ASP A 50 -8.86 -23.13 -27.87
C ASP A 50 -9.76 -21.90 -27.62
N GLY A 51 -9.63 -21.26 -26.43
CA GLY A 51 -10.45 -20.10 -26.04
C GLY A 51 -11.86 -20.45 -25.53
N THR A 52 -12.14 -21.73 -25.32
CA THR A 52 -13.35 -22.24 -24.67
C THR A 52 -13.04 -22.90 -23.34
N ALA A 53 -14.01 -22.88 -22.42
CA ALA A 53 -13.94 -23.60 -21.16
C ALA A 53 -14.77 -24.88 -21.27
N SER A 54 -14.10 -26.03 -21.21
CA SER A 54 -14.70 -27.36 -21.22
C SER A 54 -14.63 -28.00 -19.83
N GLU A 55 -15.42 -29.05 -19.59
CA GLU A 55 -15.41 -29.82 -18.34
C GLU A 55 -15.55 -28.94 -17.09
N ILE A 56 -16.60 -28.11 -17.06
CA ILE A 56 -16.80 -27.11 -16.01
C ILE A 56 -17.48 -27.75 -14.79
N TYR A 57 -16.84 -27.63 -13.62
CA TYR A 57 -17.33 -28.01 -12.30
C TYR A 57 -17.54 -26.76 -11.43
N ILE A 58 -18.73 -26.62 -10.86
CA ILE A 58 -19.01 -25.54 -9.90
C ILE A 58 -18.36 -25.92 -8.55
N ILE A 59 -17.54 -25.02 -8.02
CA ILE A 59 -16.81 -25.22 -6.75
C ILE A 59 -17.40 -24.42 -5.59
N ASP A 60 -18.34 -23.51 -5.85
CA ASP A 60 -19.16 -22.86 -4.81
C ASP A 60 -20.37 -23.73 -4.43
N ALA A 61 -20.41 -24.19 -3.17
CA ALA A 61 -21.47 -25.03 -2.63
C ALA A 61 -22.69 -24.25 -2.07
N SER A 62 -22.80 -22.94 -2.31
CA SER A 62 -23.86 -22.10 -1.75
C SER A 62 -24.54 -21.26 -2.84
N GLY A 63 -25.75 -21.65 -3.25
CA GLY A 63 -26.60 -20.74 -4.05
C GLY A 63 -27.63 -21.34 -5.01
N ALA A 64 -27.96 -22.63 -4.94
CA ALA A 64 -29.27 -23.05 -5.41
C ALA A 64 -30.28 -22.70 -4.30
N ILE A 65 -30.99 -21.56 -4.39
CA ILE A 65 -32.41 -21.30 -4.07
C ILE A 65 -32.67 -19.79 -4.32
N ALA A 66 -33.51 -19.45 -5.31
CA ALA A 66 -34.56 -18.43 -5.23
C ALA A 66 -35.29 -18.31 -6.58
N SER A 67 -36.21 -19.25 -6.83
CA SER A 67 -37.35 -19.06 -7.73
C SER A 67 -38.42 -18.25 -7.01
N GLY A 68 -38.93 -17.17 -7.60
CA GLY A 68 -40.20 -16.54 -7.21
C GLY A 68 -40.25 -15.00 -7.28
N ASN A 69 -40.93 -14.48 -8.30
CA ASN A 69 -41.37 -13.07 -8.45
C ASN A 69 -42.59 -12.80 -7.51
N PRO A 70 -43.03 -11.55 -7.21
CA PRO A 70 -43.40 -10.53 -8.19
C PRO A 70 -42.99 -9.07 -7.86
N ALA A 71 -43.17 -8.20 -8.86
CA ALA A 71 -42.96 -6.76 -8.89
C ALA A 71 -43.57 -5.97 -7.70
N PRO A 72 -43.08 -4.74 -7.48
CA PRO A 72 -43.99 -3.59 -7.55
C PRO A 72 -43.44 -2.38 -8.34
N GLN A 73 -44.41 -1.63 -8.88
CA GLN A 73 -44.30 -0.39 -9.65
C GLN A 73 -43.88 0.82 -8.79
N GLY A 74 -43.29 1.81 -9.46
CA GLY A 74 -43.06 3.19 -9.00
C GLY A 74 -41.59 3.56 -9.17
N GLY A 75 -41.16 4.45 -10.07
CA GLY A 75 -41.78 5.66 -10.60
C GLY A 75 -40.90 6.84 -10.19
N GLY A 76 -39.98 7.28 -11.07
CA GLY A 76 -39.12 8.43 -10.82
C GLY A 76 -38.01 8.61 -11.87
N TYR A 77 -38.28 9.43 -12.89
CA TYR A 77 -37.31 9.92 -13.87
C TYR A 77 -36.56 11.16 -13.35
N ALA A 78 -35.24 11.24 -13.56
CA ALA A 78 -34.50 12.44 -14.06
C ALA A 78 -32.96 12.23 -14.09
N PRO A 79 -32.17 12.94 -14.94
CA PRO A 79 -31.07 12.36 -15.74
C PRO A 79 -29.66 13.01 -15.64
N GLY A 80 -28.63 12.34 -16.19
CA GLY A 80 -27.31 12.86 -16.67
C GLY A 80 -26.20 12.99 -15.61
N PHE A 81 -24.99 12.42 -15.72
CA PHE A 81 -24.00 12.57 -16.79
C PHE A 81 -23.06 11.35 -16.96
N GLN A 82 -22.45 11.30 -18.13
CA GLN A 82 -21.81 10.21 -18.84
C GLN A 82 -20.27 10.30 -18.79
N GLY A 83 -19.60 9.14 -18.79
CA GLY A 83 -18.35 8.95 -19.53
C GLY A 83 -17.03 9.16 -18.78
N GLY A 84 -16.34 8.05 -18.48
CA GLY A 84 -14.94 8.03 -18.07
C GLY A 84 -14.38 6.61 -18.15
N TYR A 85 -13.99 6.19 -19.35
CA TYR A 85 -13.36 4.89 -19.63
C TYR A 85 -12.06 4.81 -18.82
N ALA A 86 -12.04 3.95 -17.79
CA ALA A 86 -10.81 3.61 -17.11
C ALA A 86 -9.95 2.78 -18.07
N VAL A 87 -8.94 3.41 -18.67
CA VAL A 87 -7.91 2.73 -19.43
C VAL A 87 -7.24 1.73 -18.48
N ALA A 88 -7.43 0.44 -18.77
CA ALA A 88 -6.77 -0.63 -18.03
C ALA A 88 -5.25 -0.47 -18.19
N ALA A 89 -4.56 -0.30 -17.05
CA ALA A 89 -3.11 -0.27 -17.00
C ALA A 89 -2.51 -1.55 -17.63
N PRO A 90 -1.35 -1.46 -18.30
CA PRO A 90 -0.78 -2.59 -19.03
C PRO A 90 -0.48 -3.77 -18.11
N ALA A 91 -0.79 -4.96 -18.62
CA ALA A 91 -0.55 -6.25 -17.97
C ALA A 91 0.93 -6.42 -17.65
N GLY A 92 1.23 -6.59 -16.37
CA GLY A 92 2.59 -6.79 -15.84
C GLY A 92 2.72 -6.64 -14.32
N ALA A 93 1.77 -6.00 -13.65
CA ALA A 93 1.76 -5.91 -12.19
C ALA A 93 0.96 -7.06 -11.58
N SER A 94 1.65 -8.04 -11.02
CA SER A 94 1.10 -9.17 -10.27
C SER A 94 0.06 -8.71 -9.22
N ALA A 95 -1.21 -9.00 -9.48
CA ALA A 95 -2.30 -8.82 -8.52
C ALA A 95 -2.35 -10.01 -7.54
N TYR A 96 -1.28 -10.20 -6.77
CA TYR A 96 -1.27 -11.03 -5.57
C TYR A 96 -0.57 -10.23 -4.46
N SER A 97 -1.30 -9.92 -3.38
CA SER A 97 -0.88 -10.25 -2.01
C SER A 97 -1.66 -9.45 -0.96
N GLY A 98 -2.69 -10.08 -0.37
CA GLY A 98 -3.04 -9.79 1.02
C GLY A 98 -1.92 -10.36 1.90
N GLU A 99 -0.73 -9.77 1.83
CA GLU A 99 0.47 -10.27 2.49
C GLU A 99 0.46 -9.84 3.96
N ASP A 100 0.26 -10.78 4.88
CA ASP A 100 0.55 -10.58 6.31
C ASP A 100 2.06 -10.63 6.54
N LEU A 101 2.74 -9.58 6.06
CA LEU A 101 4.17 -9.38 6.25
C LEU A 101 4.50 -8.98 7.69
N GLY A 102 5.72 -9.31 8.13
CA GLY A 102 6.30 -8.75 9.34
C GLY A 102 6.59 -7.24 9.21
N LEU A 103 6.76 -6.56 10.35
CA LEU A 103 7.10 -5.12 10.36
C LEU A 103 8.40 -4.82 9.61
N TRP A 104 9.39 -5.70 9.72
CA TRP A 104 10.66 -5.56 9.01
C TRP A 104 10.50 -5.70 7.49
N ASP A 105 9.64 -6.61 7.03
CA ASP A 105 9.39 -6.78 5.60
C ASP A 105 8.63 -5.60 5.02
N TYR A 106 7.73 -5.00 5.80
CA TYR A 106 7.11 -3.74 5.41
C TYR A 106 8.10 -2.58 5.30
N PHE A 107 9.06 -2.50 6.22
CA PHE A 107 10.13 -1.51 6.12
C PHE A 107 10.97 -1.71 4.84
N LYS A 108 11.42 -2.95 4.57
CA LYS A 108 12.13 -3.28 3.32
C LYS A 108 11.29 -2.96 2.09
N LYS A 109 9.99 -3.24 2.12
CA LYS A 109 9.04 -2.92 1.04
C LYS A 109 8.91 -1.42 0.81
N ALA A 110 8.86 -0.62 1.87
CA ALA A 110 8.84 0.83 1.77
C ALA A 110 10.14 1.36 1.13
N MET A 111 11.29 0.83 1.56
CA MET A 111 12.60 1.17 0.98
C MET A 111 12.76 0.71 -0.47
N ALA A 112 12.27 -0.48 -0.82
CA ALA A 112 12.31 -0.98 -2.21
C ALA A 112 11.48 -0.11 -3.16
N LYS A 113 10.42 0.52 -2.66
CA LYS A 113 9.53 1.41 -3.41
C LYS A 113 9.92 2.88 -3.31
N SER A 114 11.15 3.22 -2.91
CA SER A 114 11.56 4.60 -2.58
C SER A 114 11.34 5.65 -3.67
N PHE A 115 11.31 5.23 -4.94
CA PHE A 115 11.11 6.12 -6.09
C PHE A 115 9.81 5.85 -6.85
N ASN A 116 8.92 5.01 -6.29
CA ASN A 116 7.63 4.70 -6.90
C ASN A 116 6.48 5.13 -5.98
N GLY A 117 5.93 6.32 -6.27
CA GLY A 117 4.78 6.92 -5.59
C GLY A 117 3.42 6.32 -5.95
N GLU A 118 3.35 5.37 -6.88
CA GLU A 118 2.10 4.78 -7.34
C GLU A 118 1.53 3.77 -6.33
N GLY A 119 0.22 3.59 -6.38
CA GLY A 119 -0.47 2.67 -5.51
C GLY A 119 -0.77 3.25 -4.12
N ARG A 120 -1.07 2.33 -3.20
CA ARG A 120 -1.56 2.62 -1.84
C ARG A 120 -0.60 2.01 -0.81
N ALA A 121 -0.31 2.76 0.25
CA ALA A 121 0.45 2.28 1.41
C ALA A 121 -0.49 2.04 2.59
N ARG A 122 -0.44 0.83 3.14
CA ARG A 122 -1.22 0.50 4.34
C ARG A 122 -0.62 1.16 5.59
N ARG A 123 -1.42 1.28 6.64
CA ARG A 123 -0.95 1.79 7.95
C ARG A 123 0.29 1.06 8.47
N LYS A 124 0.30 -0.29 8.45
CA LYS A 124 1.47 -1.06 8.92
C LYS A 124 2.75 -0.74 8.13
N GLU A 125 2.65 -0.46 6.83
CA GLU A 125 3.78 -0.10 5.98
C GLU A 125 4.33 1.28 6.32
N TYR A 126 3.43 2.26 6.49
CA TYR A 126 3.81 3.59 6.93
C TYR A 126 4.45 3.56 8.33
N TRP A 127 3.81 2.91 9.30
CA TRP A 127 4.27 2.87 10.68
C TRP A 127 5.52 2.02 10.87
N SER A 128 5.74 0.95 10.08
CA SER A 128 7.03 0.25 10.09
C SER A 128 8.15 1.14 9.56
N PHE A 129 7.88 1.90 8.50
CA PHE A 129 8.87 2.84 7.96
C PHE A 129 9.26 3.88 9.01
N VAL A 130 8.27 4.51 9.64
CA VAL A 130 8.49 5.47 10.72
C VAL A 130 9.26 4.83 11.87
N LEU A 131 8.81 3.67 12.37
CA LEU A 131 9.43 3.01 13.53
C LEU A 131 10.91 2.68 13.31
N PHE A 132 11.27 2.02 12.22
CA PHE A 132 12.67 1.63 11.98
C PHE A 132 13.54 2.83 11.66
N THR A 133 13.04 3.81 10.91
CA THR A 133 13.77 5.06 10.65
C THR A 133 14.01 5.82 11.95
N SER A 134 12.99 5.94 12.81
CA SER A 134 13.13 6.55 14.15
C SER A 134 14.12 5.80 15.02
N LEU A 135 14.13 4.47 14.99
CA LEU A 135 15.11 3.67 15.75
C LEU A 135 16.54 3.91 15.27
N ILE A 136 16.76 3.98 13.96
CA ILE A 136 18.08 4.29 13.37
C ILE A 136 18.56 5.67 13.83
N PHE A 137 17.71 6.70 13.73
CA PHE A 137 18.04 8.04 14.20
C PHE A 137 18.24 8.12 15.72
N PHE A 138 17.50 7.32 16.49
CA PHE A 138 17.66 7.23 17.94
C PHE A 138 19.04 6.65 18.32
N VAL A 139 19.45 5.55 17.68
CA VAL A 139 20.79 4.94 17.89
C VAL A 139 21.89 5.91 17.49
N LEU A 140 21.76 6.57 16.33
CA LEU A 140 22.70 7.60 15.88
C LEU A 140 22.76 8.78 16.88
N GLY A 141 21.61 9.20 17.41
CA GLY A 141 21.52 10.27 18.42
C GLY A 141 22.23 9.91 19.72
N ILE A 142 22.09 8.67 20.20
CA ILE A 142 22.84 8.18 21.37
C ILE A 142 24.34 8.21 21.11
N LEU A 143 24.79 7.71 19.96
CA LEU A 143 26.21 7.72 19.58
C LEU A 143 26.78 9.15 19.59
N MET A 144 25.99 10.13 19.16
CA MET A 144 26.45 11.51 19.17
C MET A 144 26.41 12.13 20.54
N PHE A 145 25.41 11.80 21.34
CA PHE A 145 25.37 12.26 22.72
C PHE A 145 26.62 11.81 23.49
N THR A 146 27.08 10.58 23.27
CA THR A 146 28.31 10.07 23.91
C THR A 146 29.57 10.75 23.36
N ILE A 147 29.72 10.89 22.04
CA ILE A 147 30.88 11.53 21.42
C ILE A 147 30.94 13.03 21.76
N ALA A 148 29.83 13.75 21.57
CA ALA A 148 29.73 15.17 21.88
C ALA A 148 29.91 15.41 23.37
N GLY A 149 29.34 14.57 24.25
CA GLY A 149 29.54 14.65 25.69
C GLY A 149 31.02 14.57 26.09
N GLY A 150 31.78 13.64 25.49
CA GLY A 150 33.23 13.55 25.69
C GLY A 150 33.98 14.79 25.19
N ALA A 151 33.64 15.30 24.00
CA ALA A 151 34.25 16.50 23.43
C ALA A 151 33.92 17.77 24.25
N ILE A 152 32.69 17.88 24.76
CA ILE A 152 32.26 18.96 25.67
C ILE A 152 33.05 18.88 26.97
N ALA A 153 33.17 17.70 27.58
CA ALA A 153 33.93 17.53 28.82
C ALA A 153 35.40 17.93 28.63
N ALA A 154 36.02 17.57 27.50
CA ALA A 154 37.37 17.98 27.15
C ALA A 154 37.48 19.51 27.00
N ALA A 155 36.55 20.15 26.27
CA ALA A 155 36.52 21.60 26.10
C ALA A 155 36.34 22.36 27.42
N LEU A 156 35.47 21.86 28.31
CA LEU A 156 35.24 22.45 29.62
C LEU A 156 36.45 22.30 30.55
N ASN A 157 37.13 21.15 30.52
CA ASN A 157 38.35 20.92 31.29
C ASN A 157 39.48 21.87 30.83
N GLU A 158 39.65 22.02 29.52
CA GLU A 158 40.58 23.01 28.95
C GLU A 158 40.23 24.44 29.36
N ALA A 159 38.96 24.83 29.33
CA ALA A 159 38.54 26.17 29.76
C ALA A 159 38.77 26.41 31.26
N ALA A 160 38.62 25.38 32.10
CA ALA A 160 38.73 25.48 33.55
C ALA A 160 40.19 25.49 34.06
N TYR A 161 41.08 24.73 33.43
CA TYR A 161 42.45 24.49 33.92
C TYR A 161 43.55 24.83 32.91
N GLY A 162 43.20 25.08 31.65
CA GLY A 162 44.12 25.05 30.51
C GLY A 162 44.23 26.38 29.76
N TYR A 163 44.80 27.40 30.40
CA TYR A 163 45.36 28.58 29.71
C TYR A 163 46.77 28.88 30.23
N SER A 164 47.68 27.90 30.21
CA SER A 164 49.06 28.09 30.71
C SER A 164 50.17 27.94 29.67
N TYR A 165 49.91 27.42 28.45
CA TYR A 165 51.00 27.05 27.52
C TYR A 165 50.85 27.52 26.06
N GLY A 166 49.99 28.50 25.77
CA GLY A 166 49.95 29.15 24.43
C GLY A 166 49.34 28.30 23.29
N TYR A 167 48.99 27.03 23.52
CA TYR A 167 48.17 26.20 22.63
C TYR A 167 46.86 25.86 23.35
N GLY A 168 45.86 26.73 23.23
CA GLY A 168 44.50 26.50 23.74
C GLY A 168 43.53 26.16 22.61
N GLY A 169 42.51 25.34 22.90
CA GLY A 169 41.39 25.09 21.98
C GLY A 169 41.34 23.72 21.32
N ALA A 170 42.11 22.73 21.79
CA ALA A 170 42.02 21.37 21.27
C ALA A 170 40.64 20.74 21.55
N GLY A 171 40.05 21.00 22.71
CA GLY A 171 38.72 20.55 23.11
C GLY A 171 37.62 21.25 22.31
N LEU A 172 37.76 22.55 22.04
CA LEU A 172 36.87 23.26 21.12
C LEU A 172 37.00 22.75 19.68
N GLY A 173 38.22 22.45 19.23
CA GLY A 173 38.47 21.83 17.93
C GLY A 173 37.83 20.44 17.81
N ALA A 174 37.95 19.61 18.85
CA ALA A 174 37.32 18.30 18.93
C ALA A 174 35.78 18.41 18.91
N LEU A 175 35.20 19.38 19.62
CA LEU A 175 33.76 19.65 19.61
C LEU A 175 33.28 20.03 18.21
N ILE A 176 33.93 21.01 17.57
CA ILE A 176 33.56 21.48 16.23
C ILE A 176 33.69 20.32 15.22
N GLY A 177 34.78 19.55 15.31
CA GLY A 177 34.99 18.35 14.48
C GLY A 177 33.87 17.32 14.66
N ALA A 178 33.52 16.98 15.91
CA ALA A 178 32.44 16.04 16.21
C ALA A 178 31.08 16.52 15.67
N LEU A 179 30.76 17.80 15.84
CA LEU A 179 29.52 18.40 15.30
C LEU A 179 29.50 18.43 13.77
N GLY A 180 30.63 18.73 13.14
CA GLY A 180 30.76 18.72 11.68
C GLY A 180 30.59 17.32 11.10
N ILE A 181 31.27 16.32 11.68
CA ILE A 181 31.11 14.92 11.29
C ILE A 181 29.67 14.47 11.51
N TRP A 182 29.05 14.85 12.63
CA TRP A 182 27.66 14.53 12.91
C TRP A 182 26.73 15.07 11.84
N TRP A 183 26.89 16.35 11.49
CA TRP A 183 26.05 17.00 10.50
C TRP A 183 26.14 16.29 9.14
N ILE A 184 27.34 15.88 8.73
CA ILE A 184 27.56 15.12 7.49
C ILE A 184 26.89 13.74 7.57
N VAL A 185 27.09 12.99 8.66
CA VAL A 185 26.47 11.67 8.83
C VAL A 185 24.94 11.78 8.84
N PHE A 186 24.39 12.73 9.58
CA PHE A 186 22.96 12.98 9.65
C PHE A 186 22.38 13.34 8.27
N LEU A 187 23.06 14.21 7.51
CA LEU A 187 22.68 14.58 6.15
C LEU A 187 22.66 13.35 5.24
N VAL A 188 23.74 12.56 5.21
CA VAL A 188 23.85 11.39 4.33
C VAL A 188 22.76 10.36 4.64
N VAL A 189 22.56 10.04 5.92
CA VAL A 189 21.50 9.11 6.36
C VAL A 189 20.13 9.66 6.00
N SER A 190 19.88 10.95 6.22
CA SER A 190 18.62 11.59 5.84
C SER A 190 18.36 11.52 4.33
N LEU A 191 19.37 11.76 3.49
CA LEU A 191 19.22 11.65 2.03
C LEU A 191 18.91 10.23 1.56
N ILE A 192 19.39 9.20 2.27
CA ILE A 192 19.08 7.80 1.95
C ILE A 192 17.60 7.48 2.24
N PHE A 193 17.07 7.96 3.37
CA PHE A 193 15.69 7.67 3.79
C PHE A 193 14.64 8.62 3.22
N LEU A 194 15.04 9.83 2.79
CA LEU A 194 14.14 10.87 2.32
C LEU A 194 13.27 10.44 1.13
N PRO A 195 13.79 9.80 0.07
CA PRO A 195 12.97 9.33 -1.05
C PRO A 195 11.90 8.33 -0.58
N ALA A 196 12.28 7.37 0.26
CA ALA A 196 11.36 6.41 0.85
C ALA A 196 10.27 7.09 1.68
N GLY A 197 10.65 8.08 2.49
CA GLY A 197 9.75 8.84 3.37
C GLY A 197 8.72 9.66 2.60
N ILE A 198 9.15 10.35 1.54
CA ILE A 198 8.24 11.08 0.63
C ILE A 198 7.27 10.10 -0.01
N THR A 199 7.80 9.04 -0.61
CA THR A 199 7.03 8.07 -1.38
C THR A 199 6.02 7.30 -0.55
N VAL A 200 6.38 6.83 0.65
CA VAL A 200 5.43 6.14 1.54
C VAL A 200 4.34 7.09 2.05
N SER A 201 4.66 8.37 2.26
CA SER A 201 3.70 9.40 2.66
C SER A 201 2.71 9.71 1.53
N ILE A 202 3.19 9.83 0.29
CA ILE A 202 2.34 10.01 -0.89
C ILE A 202 1.40 8.82 -1.07
N ARG A 203 1.93 7.59 -1.03
CA ARG A 203 1.11 6.36 -1.13
C ARG A 203 0.14 6.22 0.04
N ARG A 204 0.45 6.80 1.20
CA ARG A 204 -0.46 6.86 2.35
C ARG A 204 -1.60 7.84 2.12
N LEU A 205 -1.34 9.01 1.51
CA LEU A 205 -2.37 9.95 1.09
C LEU A 205 -3.27 9.34 0.00
N HIS A 206 -2.69 8.61 -0.95
CA HIS A 206 -3.43 7.86 -1.96
C HIS A 206 -4.35 6.79 -1.36
N ASP A 207 -3.95 6.14 -0.26
CA ASP A 207 -4.79 5.18 0.46
C ASP A 207 -6.04 5.83 1.09
N LEU A 208 -5.97 7.13 1.38
CA LEU A 208 -7.10 7.95 1.82
C LEU A 208 -7.89 8.58 0.65
N GLY A 209 -7.54 8.24 -0.60
CA GLY A 209 -8.16 8.80 -1.80
C GLY A 209 -7.74 10.23 -2.12
N MET A 210 -6.79 10.79 -1.37
CA MET A 210 -6.30 12.15 -1.55
C MET A 210 -5.15 12.23 -2.55
N SER A 211 -4.89 13.44 -3.06
CA SER A 211 -3.77 13.70 -3.97
C SER A 211 -2.41 13.63 -3.27
N GLY A 212 -1.43 12.99 -3.90
CA GLY A 212 -0.03 12.99 -3.44
C GLY A 212 0.58 14.39 -3.34
N TRP A 213 0.06 15.36 -4.11
CA TRP A 213 0.46 16.77 -4.03
C TRP A 213 0.23 17.39 -2.64
N LEU A 214 -0.70 16.86 -1.85
CA LEU A 214 -0.91 17.31 -0.46
C LEU A 214 0.28 17.00 0.45
N TYR A 215 1.24 16.18 0.02
CA TYR A 215 2.51 16.04 0.74
C TYR A 215 3.25 17.38 0.89
N LEU A 216 3.13 18.29 -0.08
CA LEU A 216 3.80 19.60 -0.04
C LEU A 216 3.37 20.50 1.14
N VAL A 217 2.26 20.18 1.81
CA VAL A 217 1.86 20.85 3.06
C VAL A 217 2.94 20.69 4.14
N VAL A 218 3.81 19.67 4.05
CA VAL A 218 4.99 19.50 4.92
C VAL A 218 5.94 20.71 4.92
N LEU A 219 5.92 21.54 3.87
CA LEU A 219 6.70 22.78 3.79
C LEU A 219 6.21 23.86 4.77
N LEU A 220 4.98 23.73 5.27
CA LEU A 220 4.48 24.56 6.36
C LEU A 220 4.93 23.95 7.70
N PRO A 221 5.83 24.61 8.44
CA PRO A 221 6.34 24.08 9.69
C PRO A 221 5.18 23.85 10.68
N TYR A 222 5.28 22.77 11.45
CA TYR A 222 4.27 22.27 12.40
C TYR A 222 2.95 21.79 11.78
N ILE A 223 2.32 22.60 10.94
CA ILE A 223 1.02 22.29 10.33
C ILE A 223 1.15 21.08 9.39
N GLY A 224 2.20 21.04 8.58
CA GLY A 224 2.41 19.95 7.62
C GLY A 224 2.70 18.62 8.26
N SER A 225 3.55 18.58 9.30
CA SER A 225 3.84 17.35 10.03
C SER A 225 2.62 16.86 10.81
N LEU A 226 1.84 17.76 11.41
CA LEU A 226 0.59 17.42 12.08
C LEU A 226 -0.44 16.85 11.10
N PHE A 227 -0.62 17.48 9.94
CA PHE A 227 -1.51 16.99 8.89
C PHE A 227 -1.16 15.57 8.45
N LEU A 228 0.11 15.30 8.13
CA LEU A 228 0.56 13.98 7.73
C LEU A 228 0.41 12.95 8.86
N PHE A 229 0.67 13.35 10.11
CA PHE A 229 0.47 12.51 11.28
C PHE A 229 -1.00 12.10 11.46
N VAL A 230 -1.93 13.04 11.35
CA VAL A 230 -3.37 12.74 11.38
C VAL A 230 -3.74 11.76 10.26
N CYS A 231 -3.28 12.02 9.02
CA CYS A 231 -3.49 11.12 7.88
C CYS A 231 -2.90 9.72 8.10
N ALA A 232 -1.78 9.61 8.82
CA ALA A 232 -1.16 8.32 9.15
C ALA A 232 -2.02 7.46 10.08
N LEU A 233 -2.89 8.07 10.89
CA LEU A 233 -3.73 7.37 11.87
C LEU A 233 -5.07 6.89 11.28
N ILE A 234 -5.64 7.65 10.34
CA ILE A 234 -6.96 7.38 9.71
C ILE A 234 -6.99 5.96 9.09
N PRO A 235 -8.07 5.18 9.20
CA PRO A 235 -8.15 3.87 8.55
C PRO A 235 -8.08 3.95 7.01
N SER A 236 -7.64 2.87 6.37
CA SER A 236 -7.64 2.75 4.90
C SER A 236 -9.06 2.71 4.34
N GLN A 237 -9.28 3.21 3.12
CA GLN A 237 -10.56 3.04 2.44
C GLN A 237 -10.83 1.56 2.12
N ASN A 238 -12.02 1.07 2.49
CA ASN A 238 -12.47 -0.31 2.27
C ASN A 238 -13.02 -0.56 0.85
N GLN A 239 -12.85 0.40 -0.04
CA GLN A 239 -13.29 0.36 -1.42
C GLN A 239 -12.10 0.58 -2.36
N VAL A 240 -12.24 0.13 -3.60
CA VAL A 240 -11.27 0.44 -4.66
C VAL A 240 -11.32 1.95 -4.88
N ASN A 241 -10.15 2.57 -4.96
CA ASN A 241 -10.04 3.99 -5.29
C ASN A 241 -9.21 4.17 -6.56
N LYS A 242 -9.12 5.40 -7.07
CA LYS A 242 -8.39 5.72 -8.31
C LYS A 242 -6.88 5.39 -8.26
N TYR A 243 -6.33 5.14 -7.08
CA TYR A 243 -4.93 4.79 -6.87
C TYR A 243 -4.71 3.27 -6.74
N GLY A 244 -5.78 2.46 -6.83
CA GLY A 244 -5.68 1.01 -6.91
C GLY A 244 -6.56 0.25 -5.93
N PRO A 245 -6.50 -1.10 -6.00
CA PRO A 245 -7.27 -1.98 -5.15
C PRO A 245 -6.86 -1.86 -3.67
N ILE A 246 -7.72 -2.35 -2.79
CA ILE A 246 -7.45 -2.33 -1.35
C ILE A 246 -6.19 -3.15 -1.07
N PRO A 247 -5.22 -2.64 -0.29
CA PRO A 247 -4.02 -3.40 0.10
C PRO A 247 -4.31 -4.68 0.92
N LYS A 248 -5.57 -4.92 1.30
CA LYS A 248 -6.09 -6.11 1.97
C LYS A 248 -7.39 -6.53 1.26
N PRO A 249 -7.56 -7.76 0.79
CA PRO A 249 -8.90 -8.29 0.57
C PRO A 249 -9.61 -8.29 1.93
N ALA A 250 -10.73 -7.58 2.07
CA ALA A 250 -11.53 -7.71 3.27
C ALA A 250 -11.81 -9.21 3.51
N PRO A 251 -11.73 -9.73 4.75
CA PRO A 251 -12.26 -11.07 5.00
C PRO A 251 -13.71 -11.09 4.52
N PRO A 252 -14.17 -12.17 3.85
CA PRO A 252 -15.56 -12.25 3.42
C PRO A 252 -16.45 -11.99 4.63
N VAL A 253 -17.31 -10.98 4.52
CA VAL A 253 -18.36 -10.74 5.50
C VAL A 253 -19.31 -11.92 5.33
N TYR A 254 -19.14 -12.95 6.15
CA TYR A 254 -20.18 -13.95 6.34
C TYR A 254 -21.31 -13.22 7.08
N GLY A 255 -22.23 -12.63 6.32
CA GLY A 255 -23.49 -12.12 6.87
C GLY A 255 -24.25 -13.27 7.50
N GLY A 256 -24.61 -13.09 8.77
CA GLY A 256 -25.53 -13.97 9.50
C GLY A 256 -26.98 -13.72 9.14
#